data_AF-A0A2V5WKZ4-F1
#
_entry.id   AF-A0A2V5WKZ4-F1
#
_cell.length_a   1.000
_cell.length_b   1.000
_cell.length_c   1.000
_cell.angle_alpha   90.00
_cell.angle_beta   90.00
_cell.angle_gamma   90.00
#
_symmetry.space_group_name_H-M   'P 1'
#
loop_
_entity.id
_entity.type
_entity.pdbx_description
1 polymer ?
#
loop_
_entity_poly.entity_id
_entity_poly.type
_entity_poly.pdbx_seq_one_letter_code
_entity_poly.pdbx_strand_id
1 'polypeptide(L)'
;PNRFEALAWLRKEVGGKTNRSLGHFRNVRDGANSQAARFVEDVYRAGATEVIVPDVYRNKAGDEFADALLVRLPKVPQKRKAVRAACAQLERRGLGAVQPDSEIGESHLYLSMA
;
A
#
# COMPACT_ATOMS: atom_id res chain seq x y z
N PRO A 1 -10.53 13.54 -6.61
CA PRO A 1 -10.40 12.07 -6.43
C PRO A 1 -9.47 11.76 -5.25
N ASN A 2 -9.96 11.06 -4.21
CA ASN A 2 -9.17 10.71 -3.02
C ASN A 2 -8.28 9.49 -3.29
N ARG A 3 -7.49 9.56 -4.36
CA ARG A 3 -6.50 8.53 -4.70
C ARG A 3 -5.14 9.18 -4.87
N PHE A 4 -4.12 8.52 -4.33
CA PHE A 4 -2.75 9.03 -4.35
C PHE A 4 -1.80 7.91 -4.70
N GLU A 5 -0.67 8.25 -5.33
CA GLU A 5 0.47 7.33 -5.35
C GLU A 5 0.92 7.10 -3.90
N ALA A 6 1.10 5.84 -3.55
CA ALA A 6 1.22 5.41 -2.16
C ALA A 6 2.45 5.97 -1.44
N LEU A 7 3.62 5.99 -2.09
CA LEU A 7 4.83 6.54 -1.48
C LEU A 7 4.75 8.06 -1.36
N ALA A 8 4.23 8.75 -2.37
CA ALA A 8 4.01 10.19 -2.35
C ALA A 8 3.06 10.59 -1.22
N TRP A 9 2.01 9.80 -0.97
CA TRP A 9 1.12 10.01 0.16
C TRP A 9 1.83 9.76 1.50
N LEU A 10 2.41 8.57 1.70
CA LEU A 10 3.06 8.18 2.97
C LEU A 10 4.22 9.12 3.35
N ARG A 11 4.99 9.58 2.37
CA ARG A 11 6.19 10.40 2.58
C ARG A 11 5.94 11.90 2.52
N LYS A 12 4.72 12.35 2.22
CA LYS A 12 4.44 13.78 2.12
C LYS A 12 4.78 14.47 3.43
N GLU A 13 5.81 15.31 3.42
CA GLU A 13 6.13 16.13 4.56
C GLU A 13 4.93 17.02 4.89
N VAL A 14 4.47 16.94 6.13
CA VAL A 14 3.46 17.84 6.67
C VAL A 14 4.17 18.51 7.81
N GLY A 15 4.19 19.85 7.85
CA GLY A 15 4.87 20.65 8.88
C GLY A 15 4.34 20.42 10.30
N GLY A 16 4.49 19.20 10.82
CA GLY A 16 4.23 18.74 12.18
C GLY A 16 2.81 18.27 12.51
N LYS A 17 1.84 18.18 11.59
CA LYS A 17 0.41 18.10 12.00
C LYS A 17 -0.47 16.95 11.49
N THR A 18 -0.08 16.20 10.47
CA THR A 18 -0.95 15.15 9.91
C THR A 18 -0.22 13.81 9.92
N ASN A 19 -0.70 12.89 10.75
CA ASN A 19 -0.27 11.50 10.67
C ASN A 19 -0.96 10.82 9.48
N ARG A 20 -0.29 9.80 8.93
CA ARG A 20 -0.85 8.94 7.89
C ARG A 20 -0.74 7.50 8.31
N SER A 21 -1.86 6.79 8.28
CA SER A 21 -1.93 5.37 8.64
C SER A 21 -2.50 4.57 7.48
N LEU A 22 -1.80 3.51 7.10
CA LEU A 22 -2.29 2.49 6.18
C LEU A 22 -2.70 1.28 7.02
N GLY A 23 -4.00 1.11 7.27
CA GLY A 23 -4.55 0.13 8.22
C GLY A 23 -3.73 0.02 9.52
N HIS A 24 -3.47 -1.22 9.93
CA HIS A 24 -2.71 -1.59 11.14
C HIS A 24 -1.18 -1.62 10.98
N PHE A 25 -0.59 -1.09 9.90
CA PHE A 25 0.86 -0.92 9.86
C PHE A 25 1.30 -0.02 11.04
N ARG A 26 2.20 -0.52 11.90
CA ARG A 26 2.66 0.25 13.07
C ARG A 26 3.25 1.58 12.60
N ASN A 27 2.61 2.66 13.04
CA ASN A 27 3.05 4.02 12.76
C ASN A 27 4.37 4.31 13.46
N VAL A 28 5.35 4.79 12.71
CA VAL A 28 6.51 5.51 13.24
C VAL A 28 6.27 6.97 12.86
N ARG A 29 6.59 7.92 13.75
CA ARG A 29 6.35 9.36 13.53
C ARG A 29 6.99 9.91 12.23
N ASP A 30 7.94 9.17 11.67
CA ASP A 30 8.54 9.44 10.37
C ASP A 30 7.93 8.54 9.28
N GLY A 31 7.11 9.15 8.42
CA GLY A 31 6.42 8.45 7.32
C GLY A 31 7.36 7.81 6.30
N ALA A 32 8.57 8.35 6.13
CA ALA A 32 9.57 7.83 5.19
C ALA A 32 10.21 6.51 5.65
N ASN A 33 10.30 6.32 6.96
CA ASN A 33 10.82 5.09 7.57
C ASN A 33 9.73 4.16 8.11
N SER A 34 8.47 4.45 7.76
CA SER A 34 7.32 3.66 8.23
C SER A 34 7.31 2.24 7.66
N GLN A 35 6.76 1.30 8.42
CA GLN A 35 6.60 -0.08 7.95
C GLN A 35 5.71 -0.15 6.70
N ALA A 36 4.73 0.76 6.58
CA ALA A 36 3.89 0.91 5.40
C ALA A 36 4.71 1.34 4.19
N ALA A 37 5.56 2.37 4.33
CA ALA A 37 6.41 2.83 3.23
C ALA A 37 7.38 1.74 2.75
N ARG A 38 8.01 1.01 3.69
CA ARG A 38 8.90 -0.13 3.35
C ARG A 38 8.16 -1.25 2.62
N PHE A 39 6.95 -1.58 3.05
CA PHE A 39 6.13 -2.57 2.35
C PHE A 39 5.82 -2.12 0.92
N VAL A 40 5.39 -0.87 0.72
CA VAL A 40 5.11 -0.32 -0.63
C VAL A 40 6.38 -0.29 -1.49
N GLU A 41 7.54 0.05 -0.92
CA GLU A 41 8.82 -0.04 -1.62
C GLU A 41 9.14 -1.47 -2.07
N ASP A 42 8.93 -2.48 -1.21
CA ASP A 42 9.17 -3.87 -1.56
C ASP A 42 8.25 -4.35 -2.69
N VAL A 43 6.99 -3.87 -2.72
CA VAL A 43 6.05 -4.10 -3.83
C VAL A 43 6.56 -3.48 -5.13
N TYR A 44 7.09 -2.25 -5.09
CA TYR A 44 7.74 -1.63 -6.26
C TYR A 44 9.00 -2.38 -6.70
N ARG A 45 9.87 -2.77 -5.77
CA ARG A 45 11.09 -3.56 -6.04
C ARG A 45 10.76 -4.92 -6.68
N ALA A 46 9.65 -5.53 -6.29
CA ALA A 46 9.14 -6.76 -6.89
C ALA A 46 8.65 -6.57 -8.34
N GLY A 47 8.41 -5.33 -8.76
CA GLY A 47 8.12 -4.96 -10.14
C GLY A 47 6.71 -4.44 -10.38
N ALA A 48 5.98 -4.02 -9.34
CA ALA A 48 4.73 -3.29 -9.52
C ALA A 48 5.00 -2.00 -10.31
N THR A 49 4.12 -1.67 -11.25
CA THR A 49 4.29 -0.48 -12.08
C THR A 49 3.68 0.76 -11.43
N GLU A 50 2.73 0.57 -10.52
CA GLU A 50 2.01 1.62 -9.81
C GLU A 50 1.41 1.04 -8.53
N VAL A 51 1.43 1.81 -7.44
CA VAL A 51 0.74 1.48 -6.19
C VAL A 51 -0.07 2.69 -5.77
N ILE A 52 -1.39 2.52 -5.70
CA ILE A 52 -2.34 3.59 -5.42
C ILE A 52 -2.98 3.33 -4.07
N VAL A 53 -3.12 4.39 -3.27
CA VAL A 53 -3.97 4.41 -2.07
C VAL A 53 -5.32 5.01 -2.48
N PRO A 54 -6.38 4.20 -2.62
CA PRO A 54 -7.73 4.73 -2.83
C PRO A 54 -8.38 5.17 -1.51
N ASP A 55 -9.47 5.91 -1.64
CA ASP A 55 -10.44 6.19 -0.56
C ASP A 55 -9.84 6.75 0.73
N VAL A 56 -8.83 7.64 0.61
CA VAL A 56 -8.25 8.32 1.78
C VAL A 56 -9.33 9.14 2.50
N TYR A 57 -9.47 8.91 3.80
CA TYR A 57 -10.37 9.64 4.69
C TYR A 57 -9.60 10.35 5.81
N ARG A 58 -10.27 11.29 6.49
CA ARG A 58 -9.67 12.14 7.51
C ARG A 58 -10.47 12.15 8.80
N ASN A 59 -9.76 12.20 9.93
CA ASN A 59 -10.38 12.49 11.22
C ASN A 59 -10.48 14.01 11.46
N LYS A 60 -11.09 14.39 12.60
CA LYS A 60 -11.21 15.82 13.01
C LYS A 60 -9.87 16.50 13.31
N ALA A 61 -8.84 15.74 13.66
CA ALA A 61 -7.49 16.26 13.90
C ALA A 61 -6.73 16.52 12.58
N GLY A 62 -7.27 16.07 11.44
CA GLY A 62 -6.64 16.20 10.13
C GLY A 62 -5.63 15.10 9.82
N ASP A 63 -5.62 14.00 10.59
CA ASP A 63 -4.90 12.78 10.22
C ASP A 63 -5.57 12.09 9.04
N GLU A 64 -4.78 11.47 8.17
CA GLU A 64 -5.24 10.74 6.99
C GLU A 64 -5.11 9.23 7.19
N PHE A 65 -6.11 8.51 6.73
CA PHE A 65 -6.20 7.06 6.87
C PHE A 65 -6.60 6.45 5.54
N ALA A 66 -6.11 5.23 5.31
CA ALA A 66 -6.55 4.41 4.19
C ALA A 66 -6.49 2.93 4.58
N ASP A 67 -7.49 2.18 4.11
CA ASP A 67 -7.65 0.77 4.45
C ASP A 67 -7.50 -0.14 3.21
N ALA A 68 -6.92 0.40 2.14
CA ALA A 68 -6.69 -0.35 0.92
C ALA A 68 -5.48 0.14 0.12
N LEU A 69 -4.97 -0.74 -0.74
CA LEU A 69 -4.08 -0.40 -1.85
C LEU A 69 -4.56 -1.07 -3.14
N LEU A 70 -4.36 -0.38 -4.26
CA LEU A 70 -4.48 -0.95 -5.60
C LEU A 70 -3.09 -1.03 -6.23
N VAL A 71 -2.62 -2.25 -6.46
CA VAL A 71 -1.28 -2.52 -7.00
C VAL A 71 -1.41 -2.92 -8.46
N ARG A 72 -0.84 -2.11 -9.35
CA ARG A 72 -0.81 -2.43 -10.78
C ARG A 72 0.30 -3.41 -11.10
N LEU A 73 -0.07 -4.51 -11.73
CA LEU A 73 0.83 -5.58 -12.07
C LEU A 73 1.56 -5.33 -13.40
N PRO A 74 2.84 -5.75 -13.50
CA PRO A 74 3.56 -5.70 -14.77
C PRO A 74 3.00 -6.74 -15.75
N LYS A 75 3.27 -6.56 -17.05
CA LYS A 75 2.91 -7.54 -18.08
C LYS A 75 3.76 -8.82 -18.03
N VAL A 76 4.93 -8.77 -17.38
CA VAL A 76 5.91 -9.87 -17.35
C VAL A 76 5.50 -10.91 -16.28
N PRO A 77 5.21 -12.18 -16.65
CA PRO A 77 4.70 -13.19 -15.71
C PRO A 77 5.57 -13.42 -14.47
N GLN A 78 6.90 -13.46 -14.65
CA GLN A 78 7.83 -13.63 -13.53
C GLN A 78 7.75 -12.49 -12.51
N LYS A 79 7.60 -11.24 -12.97
CA LYS A 79 7.45 -10.08 -12.10
C LYS A 79 6.07 -10.06 -11.43
N ARG A 80 5.00 -10.50 -12.10
CA ARG A 80 3.67 -10.66 -11.49
C ARG A 80 3.72 -11.59 -10.29
N LYS A 81 4.37 -12.76 -10.45
CA LYS A 81 4.59 -13.72 -9.36
C LYS A 81 5.37 -13.09 -8.20
N ALA A 82 6.41 -12.31 -8.50
CA ALA A 82 7.19 -11.61 -7.47
C ALA A 82 6.35 -10.57 -6.71
N VAL A 83 5.56 -9.76 -7.41
CA VAL A 83 4.67 -8.77 -6.79
C VAL A 83 3.65 -9.45 -5.89
N ARG A 84 2.99 -10.50 -6.37
CA ARG A 84 2.06 -11.32 -5.57
C ARG A 84 2.73 -11.87 -4.31
N ALA A 85 3.96 -12.38 -4.42
CA ALA A 85 4.70 -12.89 -3.27
C ALA A 85 5.06 -11.80 -2.25
N ALA A 86 5.35 -10.58 -2.70
CA ALA A 86 5.54 -9.42 -1.83
C ALA A 86 4.23 -9.03 -1.12
N CYS A 87 3.13 -8.96 -1.86
CA CYS A 87 1.81 -8.67 -1.30
C CYS A 87 1.34 -9.72 -0.28
N ALA A 88 1.63 -11.00 -0.51
CA ALA A 88 1.27 -12.10 0.40
C ALA A 88 1.91 -11.98 1.81
N GLN A 89 2.91 -11.11 1.99
CA GLN A 89 3.41 -10.79 3.33
C GLN A 89 2.35 -10.11 4.20
N LEU A 90 1.37 -9.43 3.60
CA LEU A 90 0.27 -8.78 4.31
C LEU A 90 -0.55 -9.80 5.11
N GLU A 91 -0.97 -10.88 4.44
CA GLU A 91 -1.73 -11.98 5.04
C GLU A 91 -0.90 -12.74 6.09
N ARG A 92 0.36 -13.07 5.77
CA ARG A 92 1.26 -13.77 6.71
C ARG A 92 1.49 -13.00 8.01
N ARG A 93 1.37 -11.67 7.97
CA ARG A 93 1.53 -10.78 9.12
C ARG A 93 0.20 -10.44 9.80
N GLY A 94 -0.93 -10.93 9.28
CA GLY A 94 -2.26 -10.58 9.77
C GLY A 94 -2.60 -9.09 9.60
N LEU A 95 -2.05 -8.45 8.57
CA LEU A 95 -2.22 -7.01 8.31
C LEU A 95 -3.29 -6.70 7.25
N GLY A 96 -3.93 -7.72 6.70
CA GLY A 96 -4.88 -7.57 5.60
C GLY A 96 -4.94 -8.78 4.68
N ALA A 97 -5.60 -8.62 3.53
CA ALA A 97 -5.80 -9.68 2.54
C ALA A 97 -5.48 -9.22 1.11
N VAL A 98 -5.07 -10.16 0.26
CA VAL A 98 -4.72 -9.94 -1.14
C VAL A 98 -5.79 -10.54 -2.05
N GLN A 99 -6.33 -9.76 -2.97
CA GLN A 99 -7.32 -10.21 -3.94
C GLN A 99 -6.93 -9.80 -5.38
N PRO A 100 -7.18 -10.66 -6.38
CA PRO A 100 -7.58 -12.06 -6.24
C PRO A 100 -6.44 -12.91 -5.64
N ASP A 101 -6.82 -13.96 -4.92
CA ASP A 101 -5.91 -14.91 -4.25
C ASP A 101 -5.06 -15.74 -5.23
N SER A 102 -5.55 -15.88 -6.45
CA SER A 102 -4.95 -16.61 -7.55
C SER A 102 -4.71 -15.71 -8.76
N GLU A 103 -3.70 -16.07 -9.57
CA GLU A 103 -3.36 -15.39 -10.82
C GLU A 103 -4.39 -15.72 -11.90
N ILE A 104 -5.16 -14.72 -12.31
CA ILE A 104 -6.25 -14.86 -13.29
C ILE A 104 -6.05 -13.95 -14.51
N GLY A 105 -4.87 -13.34 -14.66
CA GLY A 105 -4.55 -12.38 -15.72
C GLY A 105 -4.98 -10.94 -15.40
N GLU A 106 -5.25 -10.63 -14.13
CA GLU A 106 -5.73 -9.32 -13.69
C GLU A 106 -4.69 -8.20 -13.90
N SER A 107 -5.16 -7.00 -14.19
CA SER A 107 -4.25 -5.85 -14.30
C SER A 107 -3.81 -5.31 -12.93
N HIS A 108 -4.58 -5.58 -11.88
CA HIS A 108 -4.36 -5.04 -10.54
C HIS A 108 -4.64 -6.07 -9.45
N LEU A 109 -3.89 -5.99 -8.35
CA LEU A 109 -4.26 -6.59 -7.08
C LEU A 109 -4.92 -5.53 -6.20
N TYR A 110 -5.98 -5.94 -5.51
CA TYR A 110 -6.56 -5.19 -4.42
C TYR A 110 -6.01 -5.75 -3.10
N LEU A 111 -5.46 -4.88 -2.28
CA LEU A 111 -5.02 -5.20 -0.92
C LEU A 111 -5.99 -4.52 0.03
N SER A 112 -6.72 -5.29 0.83
CA SER A 112 -7.48 -4.76 1.97
C SER A 112 -6.56 -4.73 3.19
N MET A 113 -6.64 -3.68 4.00
CA MET A 113 -5.87 -3.55 5.24
C MET A 113 -6.77 -3.84 6.43
N ALA A 114 -6.22 -4.55 7.42
CA ALA A 114 -6.86 -4.74 8.72
C ALA A 114 -6.74 -3.47 9.56
#